data_AF-A0A355M2F9-F1
#
_entry.id   AF-A0A355M2F9-F1
#
_cell.length_a   1.000
_cell.length_b   1.000
_cell.length_c   1.000
_cell.angle_alpha   90.00
_cell.angle_beta   90.00
_cell.angle_gamma   90.00
#
_symmetry.space_group_name_H-M   'P 1'
#
loop_
_entity.id
_entity.type
_entity.pdbx_description
1 polymer ?
#
loop_
_entity_poly.entity_id
_entity_poly.type
_entity_poly.pdbx_seq_one_letter_code
_entity_poly.pdbx_strand_id
1 'polypeptide(L)'
;MYISYERFSDHLVCSYLLENYFNKSRPTDSFKSGNRLYKYVENHNATYFNRGIIEALSIQLPEIAGVELFEAAPHTREFEAVSYAFIDSIIWRKKETVHEKLRDYINTVVIKKHRQHDYFISTILLVTSHPKHYFNSDFLHRHLMRFSMVDRDAWWTKFIHNQYPGYSDEISSIRRMIDWAWTDDKRENISDEAIRLMCQTMFWFLTSTNRTLRDSATKAIICLLEERINVLMQLIETFEKVNDRYVLQRLYAVAYGCSVRTSNVQSLKELGDYIFQTVFNTENVIPDILLRDYARGIIEFAVAKGHLFSFKIERIRPPYKSELPKISLLMKK
;
A
#
# COMPACT_ATOMS: atom_id res chain seq x y z
N MET A 1 -0.01 18.12 13.78
CA MET A 1 -1.37 17.62 13.48
C MET A 1 -2.34 18.65 14.07
N TYR A 2 -3.03 19.42 13.24
CA TYR A 2 -4.04 20.39 13.71
C TYR A 2 -5.38 19.66 13.78
N ILE A 3 -5.89 19.43 14.99
CA ILE A 3 -7.28 19.02 15.18
C ILE A 3 -8.11 20.32 15.14
N SER A 4 -9.07 20.40 14.23
CA SER A 4 -10.03 21.50 14.24
C SER A 4 -10.81 21.50 15.56
N TYR A 5 -11.09 22.68 16.12
CA TYR A 5 -11.87 22.83 17.36
C TYR A 5 -13.17 22.01 17.34
N GLU A 6 -13.84 21.97 16.18
CA GLU A 6 -15.05 21.17 15.94
C GLU A 6 -14.85 19.67 16.18
N ARG A 7 -13.91 19.03 15.46
CA ARG A 7 -13.57 17.61 15.68
C ARG A 7 -13.20 17.30 17.15
N PHE A 8 -12.48 18.19 17.82
CA PHE A 8 -12.17 17.99 19.24
C PHE A 8 -13.44 18.00 20.11
N SER A 9 -14.33 18.97 19.87
CA SER A 9 -15.64 19.04 20.53
C SER A 9 -16.48 17.79 20.28
N ASP A 10 -16.54 17.31 19.04
CA ASP A 10 -17.30 16.10 18.69
C ASP A 10 -16.80 14.86 19.43
N HIS A 11 -15.48 14.70 19.55
CA HIS A 11 -14.90 13.60 20.32
C HIS A 11 -15.26 13.67 21.81
N LEU A 12 -15.23 14.86 22.43
CA LEU A 12 -15.63 15.04 23.82
C LEU A 12 -17.12 14.77 24.03
N VAL A 13 -17.97 15.27 23.13
CA VAL A 13 -19.41 15.01 23.19
C VAL A 13 -19.69 13.52 23.02
N CYS A 14 -19.02 12.85 22.09
CA CYS A 14 -19.12 11.40 21.91
C CYS A 14 -18.69 10.63 23.17
N SER A 15 -17.55 10.99 23.79
CA SER A 15 -17.10 10.38 25.04
C SER A 15 -18.14 10.54 26.15
N TYR A 16 -18.66 11.75 26.34
CA TYR A 16 -19.73 12.01 27.31
C TYR A 16 -20.98 11.16 27.02
N LEU A 17 -21.38 11.04 25.76
CA LEU A 17 -22.55 10.24 25.37
C LEU A 17 -22.35 8.75 25.67
N LEU A 18 -21.16 8.22 25.37
CA LEU A 18 -20.82 6.82 25.64
C LEU A 18 -20.71 6.54 27.14
N GLU A 19 -20.10 7.42 27.92
CA GLU A 19 -19.96 7.24 29.37
C GLU A 19 -21.31 7.22 30.09
N ASN A 20 -22.26 8.05 29.67
CA ASN A 20 -23.51 8.27 30.39
C ASN A 20 -24.69 7.46 29.84
N TYR A 21 -24.67 7.06 28.55
CA TYR A 21 -25.84 6.49 27.89
C TYR A 21 -25.57 5.18 27.12
N PHE A 22 -24.32 4.71 27.03
CA PHE A 22 -24.01 3.46 26.34
C PHE A 22 -23.98 2.26 27.29
N ASN A 23 -24.79 1.25 26.99
CA ASN A 23 -24.79 -0.03 27.69
C ASN A 23 -23.81 -1.00 27.03
N LYS A 24 -22.63 -1.18 27.61
CA LYS A 24 -21.59 -2.09 27.10
C LYS A 24 -22.04 -3.55 27.01
N SER A 25 -22.88 -4.01 27.95
CA SER A 25 -23.36 -5.39 27.98
C SER A 25 -24.43 -5.66 26.93
N ARG A 26 -25.16 -4.62 26.51
CA ARG A 26 -26.21 -4.69 25.47
C ARG A 26 -26.10 -3.48 24.54
N PRO A 27 -25.07 -3.39 23.68
CA PRO A 27 -24.81 -2.21 22.84
C PRO A 27 -26.03 -1.75 22.05
N THR A 28 -26.76 -2.71 21.47
CA THR A 28 -27.96 -2.47 20.67
C THR A 28 -29.09 -1.78 21.42
N ASP A 29 -29.22 -2.01 22.74
CA ASP A 29 -30.27 -1.36 23.53
C ASP A 29 -30.04 0.16 23.57
N SER A 30 -28.78 0.60 23.63
CA SER A 30 -28.40 2.03 23.67
C SER A 30 -28.84 2.82 22.44
N PHE A 31 -29.00 2.14 21.30
CA PHE A 31 -29.38 2.73 20.02
C PHE A 31 -30.83 2.41 19.61
N LYS A 32 -31.70 2.06 20.58
CA LYS A 32 -33.16 1.95 20.35
C LYS A 32 -33.88 3.28 20.50
N SER A 33 -35.03 3.42 19.84
CA SER A 33 -35.90 4.59 19.97
C SER A 33 -36.21 4.91 21.43
N GLY A 34 -36.18 6.20 21.77
CA GLY A 34 -36.30 6.71 23.14
C GLY A 34 -34.96 6.92 23.86
N ASN A 35 -33.88 6.26 23.45
CA ASN A 35 -32.55 6.46 24.05
C ASN A 35 -31.81 7.67 23.47
N ARG A 36 -30.88 8.24 24.25
CA ARG A 36 -30.17 9.46 23.88
C ARG A 36 -29.31 9.29 22.62
N LEU A 37 -28.62 8.15 22.49
CA LEU A 37 -27.75 7.85 21.36
C LEU A 37 -28.51 7.63 20.05
N TYR A 38 -29.76 7.15 20.12
CA TYR A 38 -30.57 6.92 18.93
C TYR A 38 -30.82 8.19 18.11
N LYS A 39 -30.89 9.36 18.75
CA LYS A 39 -31.13 10.66 18.07
C LYS A 39 -30.10 10.99 17.00
N TYR A 40 -28.87 10.47 17.14
CA TYR A 40 -27.79 10.69 16.18
C TYR A 40 -27.85 9.74 14.99
N VAL A 41 -28.58 8.63 15.12
CA VAL A 41 -28.62 7.53 14.14
C VAL A 41 -30.04 7.13 13.72
N GLU A 42 -31.03 8.00 13.98
CA GLU A 42 -32.45 7.72 13.77
C GLU A 42 -32.74 7.40 12.29
N ASN A 43 -32.13 8.15 11.38
CA ASN A 43 -32.30 8.04 9.95
C ASN A 43 -31.08 8.64 9.21
N HIS A 44 -31.09 8.57 7.88
CA HIS A 44 -30.02 9.12 7.04
C HIS A 44 -29.72 10.60 7.34
N ASN A 45 -30.75 11.44 7.50
CA ASN A 45 -30.57 12.86 7.79
C ASN A 45 -29.90 13.07 9.15
N ALA A 46 -30.32 12.34 10.19
CA ALA A 46 -29.72 12.42 11.51
C ALA A 46 -28.22 12.10 11.45
N THR A 47 -27.82 11.02 10.76
CA THR A 47 -26.39 10.68 10.61
C THR A 47 -25.61 11.69 9.78
N TYR A 48 -26.25 12.32 8.78
CA TYR A 48 -25.62 13.34 7.95
C TYR A 48 -25.36 14.63 8.72
N PHE A 49 -26.38 15.16 9.41
CA PHE A 49 -26.25 16.40 10.19
C PHE A 49 -25.36 16.26 11.42
N ASN A 50 -25.16 15.04 11.92
CA ASN A 50 -24.30 14.76 13.07
C ASN A 50 -23.02 14.02 12.67
N ARG A 51 -22.51 14.24 11.45
CA ARG A 51 -21.37 13.49 10.89
C ARG A 51 -20.16 13.43 11.82
N GLY A 52 -19.79 14.53 12.48
CA GLY A 52 -18.68 14.57 13.43
C GLY A 52 -18.85 13.60 14.61
N ILE A 53 -20.07 13.48 15.14
CA ILE A 53 -20.41 12.48 16.18
C ILE A 53 -20.36 11.07 15.60
N ILE A 54 -20.83 10.83 14.37
CA ILE A 54 -20.77 9.51 13.72
C ILE A 54 -19.32 9.06 13.49
N GLU A 55 -18.44 9.98 13.09
CA GLU A 55 -16.99 9.76 12.96
C GLU A 55 -16.37 9.44 14.33
N ALA A 56 -16.68 10.22 15.36
CA ALA A 56 -16.20 9.97 16.71
C ALA A 56 -16.70 8.62 17.27
N LEU A 57 -17.96 8.25 17.02
CA LEU A 57 -18.52 6.95 17.42
C LEU A 57 -17.79 5.79 16.72
N SER A 58 -17.47 5.94 15.43
CA SER A 58 -16.77 4.91 14.63
C SER A 58 -15.32 4.68 15.09
N ILE A 59 -14.74 5.63 15.83
CA ILE A 59 -13.43 5.48 16.49
C ILE A 59 -13.61 4.93 17.91
N GLN A 60 -14.50 5.53 18.71
CA GLN A 60 -14.57 5.26 20.15
C GLN A 60 -15.28 3.95 20.51
N LEU A 61 -16.32 3.54 19.76
CA LEU A 61 -17.04 2.28 20.05
C LEU A 61 -16.14 1.04 19.93
N PRO A 62 -15.33 0.87 18.86
CA PRO A 62 -14.38 -0.23 18.78
C PRO A 62 -13.36 -0.22 19.91
N GLU A 63 -12.88 0.95 20.33
CA GLU A 63 -11.86 1.05 21.38
C GLU A 63 -12.37 0.80 22.79
N ILE A 64 -13.61 1.21 23.08
CA ILE A 64 -14.18 1.17 24.45
C ILE A 64 -14.96 -0.12 24.70
N ALA A 65 -15.51 -0.73 23.64
CA ALA A 65 -16.43 -1.85 23.72
C ALA A 65 -16.16 -2.98 22.72
N GLY A 66 -15.22 -2.82 21.78
CA GLY A 66 -14.91 -3.84 20.78
C GLY A 66 -16.07 -4.10 19.81
N VAL A 67 -16.96 -3.11 19.62
CA VAL A 67 -18.14 -3.21 18.76
C VAL A 67 -18.14 -2.07 17.75
N GLU A 68 -18.57 -2.34 16.53
CA GLU A 68 -18.70 -1.32 15.48
C GLU A 68 -20.06 -0.61 15.55
N LEU A 69 -20.15 0.62 15.03
CA LEU A 69 -21.41 1.37 15.02
C LEU A 69 -22.53 0.64 14.26
N PHE A 70 -22.20 0.01 13.14
CA PHE A 70 -23.15 -0.78 12.35
C PHE A 70 -23.54 -2.11 13.03
N GLU A 71 -22.85 -2.53 14.09
CA GLU A 71 -23.22 -3.68 14.92
C GLU A 71 -24.08 -3.23 16.11
N ALA A 72 -23.71 -2.11 16.75
CA ALA A 72 -24.49 -1.52 17.83
C ALA A 72 -25.80 -0.89 17.35
N ALA A 73 -25.88 -0.44 16.10
CA ALA A 73 -27.09 0.10 15.47
C ALA A 73 -27.30 -0.54 14.08
N PRO A 74 -27.80 -1.80 14.01
CA PRO A 74 -27.86 -2.58 12.76
C PRO A 74 -28.66 -1.92 11.62
N HIS A 75 -29.68 -1.12 11.94
CA HIS A 75 -30.48 -0.40 10.95
C HIS A 75 -29.67 0.65 10.17
N THR A 76 -28.52 1.06 10.70
CA THR A 76 -27.65 2.07 10.11
C THR A 76 -26.61 1.49 9.15
N ARG A 77 -26.55 0.15 9.02
CA ARG A 77 -25.51 -0.57 8.29
C ARG A 77 -25.29 -0.07 6.86
N GLU A 78 -26.37 0.32 6.17
CA GLU A 78 -26.31 0.81 4.78
C GLU A 78 -26.25 2.34 4.67
N PHE A 79 -26.21 3.06 5.80
CA PHE A 79 -26.18 4.52 5.79
C PHE A 79 -24.81 4.99 5.32
N GLU A 80 -24.82 5.86 4.30
CA GLU A 80 -23.60 6.35 3.67
C GLU A 80 -22.67 7.05 4.69
N ALA A 81 -23.21 7.88 5.57
CA ALA A 81 -22.45 8.55 6.64
C ALA A 81 -21.73 7.55 7.56
N VAL A 82 -22.36 6.44 7.91
CA VAL A 82 -21.78 5.39 8.78
C VAL A 82 -20.68 4.63 8.04
N SER A 83 -20.89 4.31 6.76
CA SER A 83 -19.86 3.66 5.96
C SER A 83 -18.63 4.55 5.74
N TYR A 84 -18.78 5.86 5.48
CA TYR A 84 -17.65 6.77 5.38
C TYR A 84 -16.96 6.98 6.72
N ALA A 85 -17.71 7.19 7.80
CA ALA A 85 -17.16 7.31 9.15
C ALA A 85 -16.37 6.06 9.57
N PHE A 86 -16.85 4.87 9.21
CA PHE A 86 -16.10 3.63 9.38
C PHE A 86 -14.78 3.66 8.60
N ILE A 87 -14.78 4.01 7.32
CA ILE A 87 -13.56 4.09 6.50
C ILE A 87 -12.59 5.11 7.12
N ASP A 88 -13.06 6.31 7.44
CA ASP A 88 -12.27 7.40 8.04
C ASP A 88 -11.69 7.02 9.40
N SER A 89 -12.39 6.19 10.18
CA SER A 89 -11.91 5.74 11.48
C SER A 89 -10.64 4.88 11.41
N ILE A 90 -10.39 4.20 10.27
CA ILE A 90 -9.27 3.25 10.10
C ILE A 90 -7.93 3.92 10.38
N ILE A 91 -7.76 5.19 10.01
CA ILE A 91 -6.50 5.92 10.21
C ILE A 91 -6.30 6.42 11.64
N TRP A 92 -7.37 6.48 12.45
CA TRP A 92 -7.36 7.15 13.76
C TRP A 92 -7.40 6.21 14.95
N ARG A 93 -7.96 5.00 14.79
CA ARG A 93 -8.17 4.07 15.89
C ARG A 93 -6.97 3.16 16.18
N LYS A 94 -6.92 2.62 17.39
CA LYS A 94 -5.93 1.60 17.79
C LYS A 94 -5.93 0.42 16.82
N LYS A 95 -4.75 0.02 16.34
CA LYS A 95 -4.58 -1.06 15.34
C LYS A 95 -5.18 -2.39 15.79
N GLU A 96 -5.24 -2.65 17.09
CA GLU A 96 -5.82 -3.86 17.68
C GLU A 96 -7.33 -3.97 17.43
N THR A 97 -8.01 -2.85 17.15
CA THR A 97 -9.43 -2.81 16.80
C THR A 97 -9.70 -3.01 15.31
N VAL A 98 -8.65 -2.97 14.46
CA VAL A 98 -8.77 -3.19 13.02
C VAL A 98 -8.33 -4.62 12.73
N HIS A 99 -9.29 -5.50 12.46
CA HIS A 99 -9.01 -6.94 12.31
C HIS A 99 -9.97 -7.64 11.35
N GLU A 100 -9.78 -8.95 11.12
CA GLU A 100 -10.48 -9.72 10.10
C GLU A 100 -12.02 -9.68 10.16
N LYS A 101 -12.63 -9.52 11.35
CA LYS A 101 -14.10 -9.46 11.49
C LYS A 101 -14.75 -8.35 10.63
N LEU A 102 -14.00 -7.31 10.30
CA LEU A 102 -14.47 -6.18 9.49
C LEU A 102 -14.66 -6.53 8.01
N ARG A 103 -14.08 -7.65 7.57
CA ARG A 103 -14.08 -8.08 6.18
C ARG A 103 -15.49 -8.26 5.62
N ASP A 104 -16.43 -8.75 6.44
CA ASP A 104 -17.83 -8.92 6.02
C ASP A 104 -18.46 -7.57 5.66
N TYR A 105 -18.38 -6.59 6.57
CA TYR A 105 -18.92 -5.25 6.31
C TYR A 105 -18.25 -4.58 5.12
N ILE A 106 -16.93 -4.71 5.00
CA ILE A 106 -16.18 -4.16 3.86
C ILE A 106 -16.66 -4.76 2.54
N ASN A 107 -16.77 -6.08 2.46
CA ASN A 107 -17.17 -6.77 1.23
C ASN A 107 -18.65 -6.57 0.87
N THR A 108 -19.52 -6.49 1.88
CA THR A 108 -20.96 -6.43 1.67
C THR A 108 -21.51 -5.02 1.50
N VAL A 109 -20.81 -4.01 2.03
CA VAL A 109 -21.26 -2.60 2.04
C VAL A 109 -20.23 -1.71 1.34
N VAL A 110 -19.00 -1.62 1.88
CA VAL A 110 -18.01 -0.60 1.47
C VAL A 110 -17.60 -0.74 0.01
N ILE A 111 -17.18 -1.94 -0.43
CA ILE A 111 -16.60 -2.10 -1.77
C ILE A 111 -17.64 -2.27 -2.87
N LYS A 112 -18.93 -2.44 -2.53
CA LYS A 112 -19.99 -2.59 -3.53
C LYS A 112 -20.24 -1.31 -4.32
N LYS A 113 -19.93 -0.14 -3.77
CA LYS A 113 -20.09 1.15 -4.43
C LYS A 113 -18.72 1.65 -4.89
N HIS A 114 -18.54 1.88 -6.20
CA HIS A 114 -17.25 2.26 -6.79
C HIS A 114 -16.59 3.45 -6.08
N ARG A 115 -17.34 4.50 -5.75
CA ARG A 115 -16.80 5.68 -5.05
C ARG A 115 -16.30 5.35 -3.65
N GLN A 116 -17.01 4.49 -2.92
CA GLN A 116 -16.63 4.08 -1.56
C GLN A 116 -15.46 3.09 -1.59
N HIS A 117 -15.39 2.24 -2.61
CA HIS A 117 -14.22 1.39 -2.87
C HIS A 117 -12.97 2.25 -3.07
N ASP A 118 -13.01 3.23 -3.97
CA ASP A 118 -11.86 4.12 -4.24
C ASP A 118 -11.48 4.93 -3.00
N TYR A 119 -12.47 5.40 -2.24
CA TYR A 119 -12.24 6.08 -0.97
C TYR A 119 -11.57 5.17 0.06
N PHE A 120 -12.05 3.93 0.21
CA PHE A 120 -11.45 2.93 1.09
C PHE A 120 -10.00 2.63 0.71
N ILE A 121 -9.71 2.42 -0.58
CA ILE A 121 -8.33 2.21 -1.06
C ILE A 121 -7.46 3.43 -0.74
N SER A 122 -7.97 4.65 -1.01
CA SER A 122 -7.25 5.89 -0.71
C SER A 122 -6.91 6.03 0.77
N THR A 123 -7.84 5.63 1.65
CA THR A 123 -7.67 5.66 3.10
C THR A 123 -6.69 4.60 3.60
N ILE A 124 -6.78 3.34 3.14
CA ILE A 124 -5.82 2.31 3.58
C ILE A 124 -4.40 2.62 3.13
N LEU A 125 -4.21 3.30 1.98
CA LEU A 125 -2.88 3.74 1.53
C LEU A 125 -2.16 4.60 2.56
N LEU A 126 -2.89 5.37 3.37
CA LEU A 126 -2.34 6.20 4.45
C LEU A 126 -1.80 5.40 5.65
N VAL A 127 -2.18 4.12 5.78
CA VAL A 127 -1.73 3.23 6.87
C VAL A 127 -0.90 2.05 6.35
N THR A 128 -0.66 1.96 5.04
CA THR A 128 0.10 0.82 4.48
C THR A 128 1.51 0.70 5.06
N SER A 129 2.15 1.82 5.43
CA SER A 129 3.48 1.86 6.02
C SER A 129 3.50 1.57 7.53
N HIS A 130 2.35 1.40 8.19
CA HIS A 130 2.28 1.20 9.64
C HIS A 130 2.49 -0.28 10.02
N PRO A 131 3.56 -0.62 10.74
CA PRO A 131 3.80 -2.01 11.15
C PRO A 131 2.69 -2.57 12.03
N LYS A 132 2.32 -3.84 11.79
CA LYS A 132 1.25 -4.58 12.48
C LYS A 132 -0.16 -4.03 12.27
N HIS A 133 -0.37 -3.03 11.41
CA HIS A 133 -1.71 -2.60 11.03
C HIS A 133 -2.35 -3.65 10.10
N TYR A 134 -3.63 -3.99 10.29
CA TYR A 134 -4.28 -5.04 9.51
C TYR A 134 -4.34 -4.74 8.00
N PHE A 135 -4.49 -3.46 7.64
CA PHE A 135 -4.43 -2.98 6.25
C PHE A 135 -3.04 -2.44 5.86
N ASN A 136 -1.96 -2.96 6.44
CA ASN A 136 -0.60 -2.61 6.03
C ASN A 136 -0.30 -3.06 4.57
N SER A 137 0.91 -2.79 4.09
CA SER A 137 1.31 -3.19 2.74
C SER A 137 1.28 -4.70 2.47
N ASP A 138 1.51 -5.55 3.48
CA ASP A 138 1.41 -7.00 3.30
C ASP A 138 -0.04 -7.45 3.01
N PHE A 139 -1.04 -6.76 3.57
CA PHE A 139 -2.44 -6.95 3.17
C PHE A 139 -2.65 -6.56 1.71
N LEU A 140 -2.20 -5.36 1.33
CA LEU A 140 -2.37 -4.84 -0.03
C LEU A 140 -1.67 -5.74 -1.06
N HIS A 141 -0.45 -6.16 -0.79
CA HIS A 141 0.32 -7.07 -1.64
C HIS A 141 -0.37 -8.42 -1.80
N ARG A 142 -0.80 -9.06 -0.70
CA ARG A 142 -1.55 -10.32 -0.79
C ARG A 142 -2.89 -10.18 -1.52
N HIS A 143 -3.51 -9.01 -1.46
CA HIS A 143 -4.74 -8.73 -2.20
C HIS A 143 -4.46 -8.61 -3.71
N LEU A 144 -3.50 -7.76 -4.09
CA LEU A 144 -3.13 -7.49 -5.48
C LEU A 144 -2.53 -8.71 -6.20
N MET A 145 -1.79 -9.57 -5.48
CA MET A 145 -1.23 -10.81 -6.02
C MET A 145 -2.27 -11.85 -6.47
N ARG A 146 -3.52 -11.74 -6.02
CA ARG A 146 -4.59 -12.69 -6.39
C ARG A 146 -5.14 -12.45 -7.79
N PHE A 147 -4.87 -11.27 -8.35
CA PHE A 147 -5.41 -10.86 -9.63
C PHE A 147 -4.48 -11.25 -10.77
N SER A 148 -5.08 -11.61 -11.91
CA SER A 148 -4.33 -11.59 -13.16
C SER A 148 -3.83 -10.18 -13.46
N MET A 149 -2.90 -10.04 -14.40
CA MET A 149 -2.47 -8.70 -14.87
C MET A 149 -3.68 -7.90 -15.38
N VAL A 150 -4.55 -8.55 -16.18
CA VAL A 150 -5.74 -7.93 -16.77
C VAL A 150 -6.74 -7.47 -15.71
N ASP A 151 -6.99 -8.28 -14.69
CA ASP A 151 -7.93 -7.92 -13.63
C ASP A 151 -7.41 -6.75 -12.79
N ARG A 152 -6.09 -6.71 -12.52
CA ARG A 152 -5.48 -5.55 -11.86
C ARG A 152 -5.57 -4.30 -12.72
N ASP A 153 -5.37 -4.43 -14.02
CA ASP A 153 -5.46 -3.29 -14.93
C ASP A 153 -6.86 -2.68 -14.98
N ALA A 154 -7.90 -3.52 -14.88
CA ALA A 154 -9.29 -3.08 -14.92
C ALA A 154 -9.67 -2.11 -13.78
N TRP A 155 -9.05 -2.23 -12.60
CA TRP A 155 -9.41 -1.40 -11.44
C TRP A 155 -8.20 -0.74 -10.76
N TRP A 156 -7.14 -1.48 -10.41
CA TRP A 156 -6.01 -0.95 -9.63
C TRP A 156 -5.21 0.04 -10.47
N THR A 157 -4.79 -0.37 -11.67
CA THR A 157 -4.01 0.48 -12.58
C THR A 157 -4.80 1.74 -12.96
N LYS A 158 -6.12 1.61 -13.21
CA LYS A 158 -7.01 2.74 -13.46
C LYS A 158 -7.13 3.67 -12.25
N PHE A 159 -7.28 3.11 -11.05
CA PHE A 159 -7.35 3.87 -9.81
C PHE A 159 -6.07 4.70 -9.63
N ILE A 160 -4.88 4.08 -9.60
CA ILE A 160 -3.63 4.80 -9.34
C ILE A 160 -3.27 5.81 -10.45
N HIS A 161 -3.67 5.55 -11.70
CA HIS A 161 -3.45 6.46 -12.83
C HIS A 161 -4.04 7.85 -12.56
N ASN A 162 -5.25 7.89 -11.99
CA ASN A 162 -5.98 9.12 -11.72
C ASN A 162 -5.53 9.84 -10.44
N GLN A 163 -4.67 9.22 -9.64
CA GLN A 163 -4.22 9.76 -8.35
C GLN A 163 -2.90 10.55 -8.46
N TYR A 164 -2.28 10.66 -9.64
CA TYR A 164 -0.98 11.32 -9.78
C TYR A 164 -0.83 12.09 -11.10
N PRO A 165 -0.47 13.39 -11.09
CA PRO A 165 -0.11 14.20 -9.92
C PRO A 165 -1.31 14.53 -9.01
N GLY A 166 -2.53 14.17 -9.41
CA GLY A 166 -3.77 14.48 -8.70
C GLY A 166 -4.47 15.72 -9.28
N TYR A 167 -5.55 16.14 -8.65
CA TYR A 167 -6.18 17.45 -8.92
C TYR A 167 -5.39 18.55 -8.22
N SER A 168 -5.44 19.78 -8.72
CA SER A 168 -4.66 20.92 -8.19
C SER A 168 -4.94 21.21 -6.72
N ASP A 169 -6.16 20.92 -6.26
CA ASP A 169 -6.67 21.39 -4.97
C ASP A 169 -6.55 20.33 -3.85
N GLU A 170 -6.22 19.07 -4.20
CA GLU A 170 -6.11 17.97 -3.25
C GLU A 170 -4.92 17.05 -3.55
N ILE A 171 -4.00 16.93 -2.58
CA ILE A 171 -2.85 16.04 -2.69
C ILE A 171 -3.27 14.61 -2.32
N SER A 172 -3.23 13.71 -3.31
CA SER A 172 -3.57 12.29 -3.11
C SER A 172 -2.64 11.58 -2.13
N SER A 173 -3.09 10.46 -1.54
CA SER A 173 -2.25 9.62 -0.68
C SER A 173 -1.01 9.09 -1.40
N ILE A 174 -1.12 8.81 -2.71
CA ILE A 174 0.01 8.41 -3.57
C ILE A 174 1.02 9.55 -3.70
N ARG A 175 0.56 10.76 -4.03
CA ARG A 175 1.44 11.93 -4.19
C ARG A 175 2.12 12.27 -2.87
N ARG A 176 1.40 12.23 -1.74
CA ARG A 176 1.96 12.42 -0.39
C ARG A 176 3.08 11.42 -0.08
N MET A 177 2.88 10.15 -0.41
CA MET A 177 3.87 9.11 -0.16
C MET A 177 5.16 9.34 -0.98
N ILE A 178 5.00 9.70 -2.26
CA ILE A 178 6.13 10.02 -3.15
C ILE A 178 6.87 11.28 -2.70
N ASP A 179 6.14 12.36 -2.39
CA ASP A 179 6.75 13.62 -1.96
C ASP A 179 7.48 13.47 -0.64
N TRP A 180 6.91 12.73 0.31
CA TRP A 180 7.56 12.41 1.58
C TRP A 180 8.87 11.65 1.37
N ALA A 181 8.92 10.73 0.41
CA ALA A 181 10.14 10.00 0.08
C ALA A 181 11.25 10.86 -0.55
N TRP A 182 10.93 12.09 -0.96
CA TRP A 182 11.89 13.06 -1.48
C TRP A 182 12.30 14.13 -0.47
N THR A 183 11.76 14.14 0.75
CA THR A 183 12.22 15.10 1.76
C THR A 183 13.62 14.72 2.25
N ASP A 184 14.46 15.73 2.49
CA ASP A 184 15.82 15.57 3.02
C ASP A 184 15.83 15.29 4.54
N ASP A 185 14.67 14.96 5.12
CA ASP A 185 14.54 14.68 6.55
C ASP A 185 15.37 13.45 6.92
N LYS A 186 16.06 13.51 8.07
CA LYS A 186 16.79 12.36 8.60
C LYS A 186 15.83 11.20 8.88
N ARG A 187 16.08 10.05 8.25
CA ARG A 187 15.24 8.84 8.35
C ARG A 187 15.79 7.80 9.33
N GLU A 188 16.81 8.16 10.11
CA GLU A 188 17.48 7.27 11.08
C GLU A 188 16.51 6.69 12.11
N ASN A 189 15.48 7.46 12.50
CA ASN A 189 14.47 7.04 13.47
C ASN A 189 13.34 6.18 12.88
N ILE A 190 13.35 5.93 11.57
CA ILE A 190 12.32 5.16 10.88
C ILE A 190 12.81 3.72 10.74
N SER A 191 12.02 2.78 11.27
CA SER A 191 12.35 1.35 11.23
C SER A 191 12.41 0.82 9.79
N ASP A 192 13.32 -0.12 9.54
CA ASP A 192 13.40 -0.87 8.27
C ASP A 192 12.05 -1.45 7.83
N GLU A 193 11.25 -1.94 8.78
CA GLU A 193 9.94 -2.53 8.48
C GLU A 193 8.94 -1.50 7.92
N ALA A 194 8.90 -0.29 8.48
CA ALA A 194 8.04 0.77 7.94
C ALA A 194 8.48 1.20 6.53
N ILE A 195 9.79 1.27 6.28
CA ILE A 195 10.34 1.55 4.95
C ILE A 195 10.01 0.41 3.98
N ARG A 196 10.20 -0.85 4.39
CA ARG A 196 9.83 -2.04 3.60
C ARG A 196 8.38 -1.98 3.16
N LEU A 197 7.47 -1.78 4.11
CA LEU A 197 6.02 -1.69 3.86
C LEU A 197 5.68 -0.54 2.90
N MET A 198 6.26 0.63 3.11
CA MET A 198 5.99 1.76 2.23
C MET A 198 6.52 1.53 0.80
N CYS A 199 7.74 1.00 0.65
CA CYS A 199 8.29 0.66 -0.65
C CYS A 199 7.51 -0.46 -1.34
N GLN A 200 7.05 -1.48 -0.61
CA GLN A 200 6.17 -2.53 -1.13
C GLN A 200 4.87 -1.94 -1.70
N THR A 201 4.28 -0.94 -1.05
CA THR A 201 3.13 -0.21 -1.60
C THR A 201 3.52 0.54 -2.87
N MET A 202 4.64 1.27 -2.87
CA MET A 202 5.09 2.02 -4.05
C MET A 202 5.42 1.12 -5.25
N PHE A 203 5.92 -0.10 -5.03
CA PHE A 203 6.15 -1.05 -6.11
C PHE A 203 4.85 -1.39 -6.86
N TRP A 204 3.70 -1.36 -6.19
CA TRP A 204 2.41 -1.53 -6.87
C TRP A 204 1.98 -0.31 -7.68
N PHE A 205 2.60 0.85 -7.50
CA PHE A 205 2.36 2.00 -8.40
C PHE A 205 3.03 1.81 -9.77
N LEU A 206 3.97 0.85 -9.87
CA LEU A 206 4.73 0.62 -11.10
C LEU A 206 3.94 -0.11 -12.19
N THR A 207 2.76 -0.64 -11.87
CA THR A 207 1.80 -1.14 -12.87
C THR A 207 1.20 0.00 -13.70
N SER A 208 1.32 1.26 -13.25
CA SER A 208 0.68 2.41 -13.90
C SER A 208 1.16 2.63 -15.33
N THR A 209 0.21 2.90 -16.23
CA THR A 209 0.48 3.43 -17.58
C THR A 209 0.92 4.90 -17.57
N ASN A 210 0.71 5.63 -16.46
CA ASN A 210 1.19 6.99 -16.27
C ASN A 210 2.71 6.99 -16.05
N ARG A 211 3.46 7.42 -17.07
CA ARG A 211 4.93 7.47 -17.02
C ARG A 211 5.46 8.33 -15.87
N THR A 212 4.82 9.46 -15.59
CA THR A 212 5.24 10.37 -14.51
C THR A 212 5.11 9.69 -13.16
N LEU A 213 3.97 9.03 -12.89
CA LEU A 213 3.81 8.25 -11.66
C LEU A 213 4.89 7.17 -11.54
N ARG A 214 5.12 6.42 -12.61
CA ARG A 214 6.08 5.32 -12.62
C ARG A 214 7.51 5.79 -12.34
N ASP A 215 7.94 6.86 -13.01
CA ASP A 215 9.28 7.44 -12.85
C ASP A 215 9.44 8.09 -11.46
N SER A 216 8.39 8.76 -10.96
CA SER A 216 8.40 9.35 -9.62
C SER A 216 8.45 8.30 -8.51
N ALA A 217 7.62 7.25 -8.61
CA ALA A 217 7.65 6.12 -7.68
C ALA A 217 9.00 5.40 -7.71
N THR A 218 9.58 5.16 -8.90
CA THR A 218 10.93 4.56 -9.02
C THR A 218 11.96 5.35 -8.23
N LYS A 219 12.00 6.69 -8.41
CA LYS A 219 12.96 7.57 -7.72
C LYS A 219 12.70 7.63 -6.22
N ALA A 220 11.44 7.72 -5.81
CA ALA A 220 11.04 7.71 -4.40
C ALA A 220 11.52 6.43 -3.69
N ILE A 221 11.33 5.26 -4.31
CA ILE A 221 11.82 3.98 -3.77
C ILE A 221 13.35 3.99 -3.65
N ILE A 222 14.08 4.49 -4.67
CA ILE A 222 15.55 4.60 -4.61
C ILE A 222 15.99 5.46 -3.42
N CYS A 223 15.38 6.65 -3.23
CA CYS A 223 15.69 7.53 -2.11
C CYS A 223 15.48 6.86 -0.74
N LEU A 224 14.52 5.93 -0.64
CA LEU A 224 14.22 5.22 0.60
C LEU A 224 15.15 4.04 0.86
N LEU A 225 15.64 3.40 -0.20
CA LEU A 225 16.37 2.13 -0.14
C LEU A 225 17.88 2.25 -0.42
N GLU A 226 18.38 3.40 -0.87
CA GLU A 226 19.80 3.55 -1.26
C GLU A 226 20.79 3.17 -0.14
N GLU A 227 20.47 3.42 1.13
CA GLU A 227 21.29 3.00 2.27
C GLU A 227 20.74 1.76 3.01
N ARG A 228 19.74 1.08 2.44
CA ARG A 228 19.03 -0.07 3.06
C ARG A 228 18.95 -1.27 2.12
N ILE A 229 20.12 -1.73 1.64
CA ILE A 229 20.23 -2.84 0.68
C ILE A 229 19.63 -4.15 1.23
N ASN A 230 19.71 -4.38 2.55
CA ASN A 230 19.03 -5.49 3.22
C ASN A 230 17.50 -5.45 3.01
N VAL A 231 16.88 -4.27 3.10
CA VAL A 231 15.43 -4.09 2.87
C VAL A 231 15.09 -4.25 1.38
N LEU A 232 15.95 -3.73 0.50
CA LEU A 232 15.81 -3.94 -0.95
C LEU A 232 15.80 -5.42 -1.30
N MET A 233 16.69 -6.24 -0.73
CA MET A 233 16.72 -7.67 -1.00
C MET A 233 15.42 -8.38 -0.59
N GLN A 234 14.86 -8.04 0.58
CA GLN A 234 13.55 -8.57 1.02
C GLN A 234 12.42 -8.20 0.04
N LEU A 235 12.47 -6.99 -0.52
CA LEU A 235 11.50 -6.54 -1.51
C LEU A 235 11.69 -7.24 -2.85
N ILE A 236 12.92 -7.54 -3.26
CA ILE A 236 13.17 -8.34 -4.46
C ILE A 236 12.51 -9.71 -4.32
N GLU A 237 12.78 -10.42 -3.22
CA GLU A 237 12.19 -11.74 -2.91
C GLU A 237 10.65 -11.69 -2.91
N THR A 238 10.08 -10.67 -2.29
CA THR A 238 8.62 -10.47 -2.20
C THR A 238 7.97 -10.34 -3.58
N PHE A 239 8.65 -9.73 -4.55
CA PHE A 239 8.09 -9.42 -5.87
C PHE A 239 8.45 -10.44 -6.96
N GLU A 240 9.31 -11.44 -6.71
CA GLU A 240 9.77 -12.39 -7.74
C GLU A 240 8.63 -13.08 -8.49
N LYS A 241 7.53 -13.39 -7.78
CA LYS A 241 6.38 -14.10 -8.31
C LYS A 241 5.34 -13.20 -8.99
N VAL A 242 5.60 -11.90 -9.09
CA VAL A 242 4.67 -10.96 -9.75
C VAL A 242 4.55 -11.31 -11.24
N ASN A 243 3.31 -11.50 -11.67
CA ASN A 243 2.92 -11.82 -13.05
C ASN A 243 2.88 -10.59 -13.98
N ASP A 244 3.64 -9.53 -13.66
CA ASP A 244 3.75 -8.31 -14.44
C ASP A 244 5.24 -7.99 -14.68
N ARG A 245 5.65 -8.03 -15.96
CA ARG A 245 7.04 -7.78 -16.36
C ARG A 245 7.45 -6.32 -16.18
N TYR A 246 6.54 -5.36 -16.30
CA TYR A 246 6.88 -3.95 -16.09
C TYR A 246 7.24 -3.65 -14.64
N VAL A 247 6.56 -4.29 -13.68
CA VAL A 247 6.89 -4.19 -12.26
C VAL A 247 8.28 -4.76 -12.00
N LEU A 248 8.56 -5.96 -12.51
CA LEU A 248 9.87 -6.60 -12.32
C LEU A 248 11.00 -5.85 -13.01
N GLN A 249 10.79 -5.38 -14.23
CA GLN A 249 11.76 -4.52 -14.92
C GLN A 249 12.14 -3.31 -14.06
N ARG A 250 11.15 -2.65 -13.43
CA ARG A 250 11.39 -1.49 -12.57
C ARG A 250 11.96 -1.85 -11.20
N LEU A 251 11.65 -3.03 -10.66
CA LEU A 251 12.29 -3.56 -9.45
C LEU A 251 13.81 -3.64 -9.63
N TYR A 252 14.29 -4.20 -10.73
CA TYR A 252 15.73 -4.25 -11.01
C TYR A 252 16.31 -2.86 -11.34
N ALA A 253 15.53 -1.96 -11.95
CA ALA A 253 15.95 -0.57 -12.13
C ALA A 253 16.18 0.16 -10.79
N VAL A 254 15.28 -0.05 -9.82
CA VAL A 254 15.44 0.44 -8.44
C VAL A 254 16.68 -0.17 -7.81
N ALA A 255 16.85 -1.50 -7.91
CA ALA A 255 18.00 -2.18 -7.33
C ALA A 255 19.33 -1.66 -7.87
N TYR A 256 19.40 -1.38 -9.18
CA TYR A 256 20.57 -0.76 -9.80
C TYR A 256 20.77 0.68 -9.33
N GLY A 257 19.70 1.47 -9.25
CA GLY A 257 19.73 2.82 -8.70
C GLY A 257 20.26 2.88 -7.26
N CYS A 258 19.82 1.96 -6.39
CA CYS A 258 20.35 1.85 -5.03
C CYS A 258 21.82 1.40 -5.04
N SER A 259 22.18 0.43 -5.88
CA SER A 259 23.55 -0.10 -5.95
C SER A 259 24.58 0.98 -6.28
N VAL A 260 24.28 1.87 -7.22
CA VAL A 260 25.21 2.94 -7.63
C VAL A 260 25.25 4.14 -6.67
N ARG A 261 24.32 4.21 -5.72
CA ARG A 261 24.16 5.32 -4.78
C ARG A 261 24.55 4.97 -3.35
N THR A 262 24.50 3.70 -2.98
CA THR A 262 24.78 3.25 -1.61
C THR A 262 26.20 3.58 -1.17
N SER A 263 26.33 4.06 0.06
CA SER A 263 27.62 4.17 0.74
C SER A 263 28.11 2.82 1.29
N ASN A 264 27.19 1.88 1.54
CA ASN A 264 27.50 0.54 2.03
C ASN A 264 27.98 -0.38 0.89
N VAL A 265 29.19 -0.15 0.41
CA VAL A 265 29.82 -0.93 -0.66
C VAL A 265 29.82 -2.43 -0.36
N GLN A 266 29.99 -2.84 0.91
CA GLN A 266 30.07 -4.26 1.27
C GLN A 266 28.79 -5.03 0.95
N SER A 267 27.62 -4.39 1.09
CA SER A 267 26.32 -4.99 0.78
C SER A 267 26.13 -5.35 -0.70
N LEU A 268 26.90 -4.73 -1.60
CA LEU A 268 26.84 -5.02 -3.05
C LEU A 268 27.27 -6.45 -3.37
N LYS A 269 28.13 -7.05 -2.54
CA LYS A 269 28.57 -8.43 -2.72
C LYS A 269 27.39 -9.40 -2.58
N GLU A 270 26.65 -9.27 -1.49
CA GLU A 270 25.48 -10.10 -1.19
C GLU A 270 24.38 -9.90 -2.23
N LEU A 271 24.08 -8.64 -2.57
CA LEU A 271 23.10 -8.31 -3.61
C LEU A 271 23.49 -8.89 -4.98
N GLY A 272 24.77 -8.80 -5.36
CA GLY A 272 25.27 -9.35 -6.61
C GLY A 272 25.19 -10.88 -6.68
N ASP A 273 25.53 -11.57 -5.58
CA ASP A 273 25.39 -13.04 -5.49
C ASP A 273 23.91 -13.44 -5.61
N TYR A 274 23.01 -12.73 -4.92
CA TYR A 274 21.56 -12.98 -4.99
C TYR A 274 21.00 -12.80 -6.42
N ILE A 275 21.34 -11.69 -7.08
CA ILE A 275 20.88 -11.40 -8.45
C ILE A 275 21.42 -12.42 -9.45
N PHE A 276 22.66 -12.86 -9.27
CA PHE A 276 23.22 -13.92 -10.09
C PHE A 276 22.39 -15.20 -9.99
N GLN A 277 22.04 -15.62 -8.76
CA GLN A 277 21.25 -16.83 -8.55
C GLN A 277 19.85 -16.73 -9.17
N THR A 278 19.19 -15.59 -9.01
CA THR A 278 17.78 -15.40 -9.41
C THR A 278 17.59 -15.09 -10.89
N VAL A 279 18.54 -14.40 -11.53
CA VAL A 279 18.40 -13.94 -12.93
C VAL A 279 19.23 -14.79 -13.89
N PHE A 280 20.49 -15.08 -13.56
CA PHE A 280 21.48 -15.63 -14.51
C PHE A 280 21.82 -17.12 -14.28
N ASN A 281 21.60 -17.64 -13.07
CA ASN A 281 21.79 -19.06 -12.74
C ASN A 281 20.48 -19.87 -12.85
N THR A 282 19.70 -19.57 -13.87
CA THR A 282 18.43 -20.25 -14.16
C THR A 282 18.57 -21.10 -15.43
N GLU A 283 17.64 -22.03 -15.64
CA GLU A 283 17.60 -22.83 -16.87
C GLU A 283 17.45 -21.93 -18.11
N ASN A 284 16.49 -21.00 -18.03
CA ASN A 284 16.23 -19.96 -19.01
C ASN A 284 16.28 -18.58 -18.34
N VAL A 285 17.26 -17.77 -18.75
CA VAL A 285 17.40 -16.38 -18.33
C VAL A 285 16.19 -15.59 -18.81
N ILE A 286 15.59 -14.78 -17.94
CA ILE A 286 14.39 -13.97 -18.23
C ILE A 286 14.60 -13.13 -19.49
N PRO A 287 13.79 -13.22 -20.57
CA PRO A 287 14.02 -12.58 -21.87
C PRO A 287 13.83 -11.05 -21.91
N ASP A 288 13.64 -10.40 -20.76
CA ASP A 288 13.50 -8.95 -20.66
C ASP A 288 14.87 -8.27 -20.70
N ILE A 289 15.11 -7.50 -21.77
CA ILE A 289 16.42 -6.87 -22.03
C ILE A 289 16.78 -5.82 -20.97
N LEU A 290 15.80 -5.05 -20.48
CA LEU A 290 16.06 -3.99 -19.51
C LEU A 290 16.31 -4.58 -18.13
N LEU A 291 15.53 -5.59 -17.74
CA LEU A 291 15.77 -6.33 -16.51
C LEU A 291 17.17 -6.93 -16.48
N ARG A 292 17.60 -7.59 -17.58
CA ARG A 292 18.96 -8.13 -17.71
C ARG A 292 20.03 -7.06 -17.61
N ASP A 293 19.81 -5.93 -18.28
CA ASP A 293 20.77 -4.83 -18.27
C ASP A 293 20.98 -4.28 -16.86
N TYR A 294 19.88 -4.05 -16.12
CA TYR A 294 19.96 -3.64 -14.72
C TYR A 294 20.61 -4.69 -13.83
N ALA A 295 20.21 -5.96 -13.96
CA ALA A 295 20.77 -7.07 -13.18
C ALA A 295 22.28 -7.24 -13.42
N ARG A 296 22.72 -7.14 -14.68
CA ARG A 296 24.13 -7.15 -15.07
C ARG A 296 24.84 -5.92 -14.49
N GLY A 297 24.26 -4.74 -14.64
CA GLY A 297 24.84 -3.48 -14.17
C GLY A 297 25.11 -3.47 -12.67
N ILE A 298 24.24 -4.11 -11.86
CA ILE A 298 24.46 -4.26 -10.42
C ILE A 298 25.74 -5.06 -10.13
N ILE A 299 25.90 -6.21 -10.77
CA ILE A 299 27.07 -7.08 -10.58
C ILE A 299 28.34 -6.43 -11.13
N GLU A 300 28.27 -5.82 -12.33
CA GLU A 300 29.42 -5.12 -12.93
C GLU A 300 29.84 -3.91 -12.09
N PHE A 301 28.89 -3.18 -11.49
CA PHE A 301 29.20 -2.11 -10.56
C PHE A 301 29.85 -2.62 -9.28
N ALA A 302 29.38 -3.73 -8.72
CA ALA A 302 30.01 -4.37 -7.57
C ALA A 302 31.47 -4.77 -7.88
N VAL A 303 31.73 -5.34 -9.06
CA VAL A 303 33.09 -5.65 -9.54
C VAL A 303 33.93 -4.38 -9.67
N ALA A 304 33.38 -3.31 -10.23
CA ALA A 304 34.07 -2.02 -10.33
C ALA A 304 34.40 -1.40 -8.95
N LYS A 305 33.67 -1.79 -7.90
CA LYS A 305 33.96 -1.45 -6.49
C LYS A 305 34.91 -2.41 -5.78
N GLY A 306 35.47 -3.39 -6.49
CA GLY A 306 36.49 -4.30 -5.99
C GLY A 306 35.97 -5.65 -5.47
N HIS A 307 34.67 -5.95 -5.65
CA HIS A 307 34.13 -7.25 -5.26
C HIS A 307 34.49 -8.36 -6.24
N LEU A 308 34.85 -9.52 -5.69
CA LEU A 308 35.08 -10.74 -6.45
C LEU A 308 33.91 -11.71 -6.28
N PHE A 309 33.51 -12.36 -7.37
CA PHE A 309 32.43 -13.34 -7.41
C PHE A 309 32.97 -14.73 -7.69
N SER A 310 32.33 -15.77 -7.12
CA SER A 310 32.72 -17.17 -7.34
C SER A 310 32.33 -17.68 -8.73
N PHE A 311 31.38 -17.01 -9.37
CA PHE A 311 30.97 -17.30 -10.74
C PHE A 311 31.79 -16.50 -11.77
N LYS A 312 31.85 -17.06 -12.99
CA LYS A 312 32.47 -16.40 -14.15
C LYS A 312 31.61 -15.23 -14.64
N ILE A 313 32.21 -14.05 -14.81
CA ILE A 313 31.52 -12.82 -15.23
C ILE A 313 30.92 -12.94 -16.64
N GLU A 314 31.45 -13.82 -17.49
CA GLU A 314 30.90 -14.09 -18.83
C GLU A 314 29.47 -14.64 -18.76
N ARG A 315 29.06 -15.25 -17.63
CA ARG A 315 27.70 -15.79 -17.44
C ARG A 315 26.63 -14.73 -17.31
N ILE A 316 27.00 -13.49 -16.98
CA ILE A 316 26.07 -12.35 -16.92
C ILE A 316 26.10 -11.50 -18.19
N ARG A 317 26.75 -11.99 -19.26
CA ARG A 317 26.87 -11.33 -20.56
C ARG A 317 26.26 -12.20 -21.66
N PRO A 318 25.82 -11.61 -22.79
CA PRO A 318 25.32 -12.38 -23.92
C PRO A 318 26.42 -13.26 -24.53
N PRO A 319 26.05 -14.38 -25.18
CA PRO A 319 24.68 -14.86 -25.40
C PRO A 319 24.06 -15.53 -24.16
N TYR A 320 22.81 -15.18 -23.86
CA TYR A 320 22.05 -15.76 -22.73
C TYR A 320 21.28 -17.02 -23.15
N LYS A 321 21.20 -18.02 -22.27
CA LYS A 321 20.29 -19.16 -22.43
C LYS A 321 18.84 -18.69 -22.31
N SER A 322 18.19 -18.42 -23.43
CA SER A 322 16.81 -17.90 -23.46
C SER A 322 16.08 -18.52 -24.63
N GLU A 323 14.83 -18.91 -24.39
CA GLU A 323 13.94 -19.25 -25.49
C GLU A 323 13.59 -17.99 -26.28
N LEU A 324 13.92 -18.00 -27.58
CA LEU A 324 13.45 -16.96 -28.48
C LEU A 324 11.99 -17.24 -28.84
N PRO A 325 11.12 -16.22 -28.91
CA PRO A 325 9.76 -16.42 -29.39
C PRO A 325 9.82 -17.04 -30.80
N LYS A 326 9.07 -18.12 -31.01
CA LYS A 326 8.89 -18.71 -32.33
C LYS A 326 8.19 -17.68 -33.19
N ILE A 327 8.93 -17.01 -34.07
CA ILE A 327 8.36 -16.18 -35.11
C ILE A 327 7.68 -17.13 -36.08
N SER A 328 6.38 -17.37 -35.90
CA SER A 328 5.55 -17.85 -37.00
C SER A 328 5.59 -16.73 -38.03
N LEU A 329 6.39 -16.92 -39.09
CA LEU A 329 6.30 -16.12 -40.30
C LEU A 329 4.82 -16.10 -40.68
N LEU A 330 4.14 -14.98 -40.42
CA LEU A 330 2.88 -14.68 -41.06
C LEU A 330 3.21 -14.66 -42.54
N MET A 331 2.99 -15.81 -43.19
CA MET A 331 3.10 -15.92 -44.62
C MET A 331 2.21 -14.83 -45.20
N LYS A 332 2.87 -13.90 -45.90
CA LYS A 332 2.23 -12.89 -46.74
C LYS A 332 1.08 -13.55 -47.49
N LYS A 333 -0.14 -13.06 -47.28
CA LYS A 333 -1.20 -13.19 -48.28
C LYS A 333 -1.26 -11.89 -49.06
#